data_AF-A0A8R7RBF6-F1
#
_entry.id   AF-A0A8R7RBF6-F1
#
_cell.length_a   1.000
_cell.length_b   1.000
_cell.length_c   1.000
_cell.angle_alpha   90.00
_cell.angle_beta   90.00
_cell.angle_gamma   90.00
#
_symmetry.space_group_name_H-M   'P 1'
#
loop_
_entity.id
_entity.type
_entity.pdbx_description
1 polymer ?
#
loop_
_entity_poly.entity_id
_entity_poly.type
_entity_poly.pdbx_seq_one_letter_code
_entity_poly.pdbx_strand_id
1 'polypeptide(L)' 'MRIVMAVKEAGNVIKRLLPSEFGSDVERVHTVDPAATLYAGKVRLRRLIEAEGIPHTYVCCNGFAETYLPSIGDVTA' A
#
# COMPACT_ATOMS: atom_id res chain seq x y z
N MET A 1 -11.52 -3.81 0.11
CA MET A 1 -11.83 -4.74 -0.99
C MET A 1 -12.95 -4.27 -1.92
N ARG A 2 -13.94 -3.48 -1.47
CA ARG A 2 -15.03 -2.97 -2.33
C ARG A 2 -14.57 -2.31 -3.63
N ILE A 3 -13.51 -1.48 -3.58
CA ILE A 3 -12.95 -0.83 -4.78
C ILE A 3 -12.43 -1.86 -5.78
N VAL A 4 -11.78 -2.93 -5.32
CA VAL A 4 -11.29 -4.01 -6.19
C VAL A 4 -12.45 -4.69 -6.93
N MET A 5 -13.55 -4.95 -6.23
CA MET A 5 -14.76 -5.50 -6.85
C MET A 5 -15.36 -4.56 -7.89
N ALA A 6 -15.46 -3.27 -7.57
CA ALA A 6 -15.98 -2.27 -8.49
C ALA A 6 -15.10 -2.10 -9.74
N VAL A 7 -13.76 -2.14 -9.59
CA VAL A 7 -12.82 -2.10 -10.72
C VAL A 7 -12.99 -3.34 -11.60
N LYS A 8 -13.13 -4.52 -11.00
CA LYS A 8 -13.40 -5.77 -11.74
C LYS A 8 -14.71 -5.67 -12.53
N GLU A 9 -15.78 -5.17 -11.91
CA GLU A 9 -17.09 -4.99 -12.55
C GLU A 9 -17.05 -3.97 -13.69
N ALA A 10 -16.31 -2.87 -13.52
CA ALA A 10 -16.08 -1.88 -14.57
C ALA A 10 -15.26 -2.40 -15.76
N GLY A 11 -14.63 -3.57 -15.62
CA GLY A 11 -13.92 -4.27 -16.69
C GLY A 11 -12.81 -3.41 -17.30
N ASN A 12 -12.90 -3.16 -18.60
CA ASN A 12 -11.85 -2.50 -19.38
C ASN A 12 -11.83 -0.97 -19.29
N VAL A 13 -12.77 -0.35 -18.56
CA VAL A 13 -12.81 1.12 -18.39
C VAL A 13 -11.62 1.60 -17.56
N ILE A 14 -11.30 0.86 -16.49
CA ILE A 14 -10.16 1.17 -15.62
C ILE A 14 -8.90 0.50 -16.19
N LYS A 15 -7.99 1.31 -16.71
CA LYS A 15 -6.72 0.82 -17.30
C LYS A 15 -5.63 0.54 -16.26
N ARG A 16 -5.76 1.10 -15.06
CA ARG A 16 -4.76 1.00 -13.99
C ARG A 16 -5.38 1.33 -12.64
N LEU A 17 -5.17 0.49 -11.64
CA LEU A 17 -5.47 0.76 -10.24
C LEU A 17 -4.19 1.15 -9.49
N LEU A 18 -4.24 2.24 -8.71
CA LEU A 18 -3.20 2.61 -7.75
C LEU A 18 -3.78 2.44 -6.34
N PRO A 19 -3.54 1.30 -5.65
CA PRO A 19 -3.98 1.13 -4.28
C PRO A 19 -3.20 2.06 -3.33
N SER A 20 -3.77 2.28 -2.13
CA SER A 20 -3.18 3.14 -1.09
C SER A 20 -1.97 2.47 -0.43
N GLU A 21 -0.85 2.47 -1.16
CA GLU A 21 0.41 1.85 -0.74
C GLU A 21 1.36 2.88 -0.13
N PHE A 22 1.56 4.01 -0.81
CA PHE A 22 2.28 5.24 -0.45
C PHE A 22 3.14 5.18 0.83
N GLY A 23 4.14 4.30 0.85
CA GLY A 23 4.98 4.04 2.00
C GLY A 23 6.11 3.08 1.62
N SER A 24 6.56 2.26 2.57
CA SER A 24 7.54 1.21 2.31
C SER A 24 6.93 0.04 1.54
N ASP A 25 7.76 -0.67 0.78
CA ASP A 25 7.32 -1.86 0.05
C ASP A 25 7.00 -3.03 0.98
N VAL A 26 5.73 -3.41 1.08
CA VAL A 26 5.24 -4.39 2.06
C VAL A 26 5.82 -5.79 1.90
N GLU A 27 6.39 -6.11 0.73
CA GLU A 27 7.05 -7.38 0.44
C GLU A 27 8.55 -7.38 0.78
N ARG A 28 9.12 -6.22 1.13
CA ARG A 28 10.56 -6.04 1.35
C ARG A 28 10.89 -5.43 2.71
N VAL A 29 9.91 -5.38 3.62
CA VAL A 29 10.08 -4.87 4.98
C VAL A 29 10.05 -6.00 6.00
N HIS A 30 10.80 -5.84 7.08
CA HIS A 30 10.70 -6.67 8.27
C HIS A 30 10.02 -5.83 9.36
N THR A 31 8.73 -6.09 9.58
CA THR A 31 7.93 -5.34 10.55
C THR A 31 7.67 -6.14 11.81
N VAL A 32 7.62 -5.45 12.94
CA VAL A 32 7.10 -5.97 14.22
C VAL A 32 5.79 -5.28 14.55
N ASP A 33 5.04 -5.78 15.54
CA ASP A 33 3.81 -5.12 15.96
C ASP A 33 4.10 -3.75 16.62
N PRO A 34 3.23 -2.74 16.40
CA PRO A 34 1.93 -2.81 15.73
C PRO A 34 1.97 -2.67 14.19
N ALA A 35 3.14 -2.37 13.60
CA ALA A 35 3.26 -2.15 12.17
C ALA A 35 2.94 -3.42 11.35
N ALA A 36 3.33 -4.61 11.82
CA ALA A 36 3.05 -5.87 11.15
C ALA A 36 1.55 -6.06 10.87
N THR A 37 0.70 -5.78 11.87
CA THR A 37 -0.77 -5.82 11.72
C THR A 37 -1.28 -4.83 10.66
N LEU A 38 -0.72 -3.62 10.59
CA LEU A 38 -1.07 -2.63 9.56
C LEU A 38 -0.67 -3.08 8.15
N TYR A 39 0.54 -3.63 8.00
CA TYR A 39 1.08 -4.09 6.73
C TYR A 39 0.36 -5.35 6.21
N ALA A 40 -0.13 -6.22 7.10
CA ALA A 40 -0.93 -7.39 6.72
C ALA A 40 -2.18 -7.01 5.89
N GLY A 41 -2.81 -5.87 6.19
CA GLY A 41 -3.92 -5.35 5.40
C GLY A 41 -3.54 -5.02 3.96
N LYS A 42 -2.36 -4.40 3.75
CA LYS A 42 -1.82 -4.07 2.43
C LYS A 42 -1.40 -5.32 1.65
N VAL A 43 -0.73 -6.27 2.30
CA VAL A 43 -0.37 -7.57 1.69
C VAL A 43 -1.64 -8.27 1.19
N ARG A 44 -2.68 -8.37 2.03
CA ARG A 44 -3.96 -8.98 1.62
C ARG A 44 -4.61 -8.23 0.45
N LEU A 45 -4.48 -6.91 0.38
CA LEU A 45 -4.98 -6.13 -0.75
C LEU A 45 -4.21 -6.44 -2.04
N ARG A 46 -2.88 -6.50 -1.99
CA ARG A 46 -2.04 -6.88 -3.15
C ARG A 46 -2.43 -8.24 -3.71
N ARG A 47 -2.55 -9.25 -2.83
CA ARG A 47 -2.95 -10.61 -3.22
C ARG A 47 -4.33 -10.66 -3.87
N LEU A 48 -5.29 -9.85 -3.40
CA LEU A 48 -6.59 -9.77 -4.04
C LEU A 48 -6.50 -9.11 -5.43
N ILE A 49 -5.80 -7.98 -5.55
CA ILE A 49 -5.64 -7.28 -6.84
C ILE A 49 -4.99 -8.20 -7.88
N GLU A 50 -3.96 -8.94 -7.47
CA GLU A 50 -3.25 -9.92 -8.30
C GLU A 50 -4.14 -11.09 -8.68
N ALA A 51 -4.87 -11.68 -7.74
CA ALA A 51 -5.78 -12.80 -7.99
C ALA A 51 -6.91 -12.44 -8.96
N GLU A 52 -7.36 -11.19 -8.92
CA GLU A 52 -8.41 -10.67 -9.82
C GLU A 52 -7.87 -10.21 -11.18
N GLY A 53 -6.55 -10.29 -11.41
CA GLY A 53 -5.91 -9.94 -12.69
C GLY A 53 -6.03 -8.45 -13.05
N ILE A 54 -6.24 -7.58 -12.07
CA ILE A 54 -6.45 -6.15 -12.31
C ILE A 54 -5.11 -5.48 -12.66
N PRO A 55 -5.01 -4.72 -13.77
CA PRO A 55 -3.81 -3.92 -14.06
C PRO A 55 -3.56 -2.89 -12.95
N HIS A 56 -2.37 -2.92 -12.34
CA HIS A 56 -2.10 -2.11 -11.15
C HIS A 56 -0.68 -1.54 -11.11
N THR A 57 -0.45 -0.60 -10.20
CA THR A 57 0.88 -0.10 -9.85
C THR A 57 0.94 0.15 -8.35
N TYR A 58 1.84 -0.54 -7.66
CA TYR A 58 2.13 -0.26 -6.25
C TYR A 58 3.16 0.87 -6.17
N VAL A 59 2.78 1.97 -5.54
CA VAL A 59 3.67 3.13 -5.38
C VAL A 59 4.29 3.10 -3.99
N CYS A 60 5.56 2.69 -3.93
CA CYS A 60 6.36 2.69 -2.71
C CYS A 60 7.18 3.98 -2.64
N CYS A 61 6.59 5.05 -2.09
CA CYS A 61 7.23 6.36 -2.00
C CYS A 61 8.04 6.58 -0.71
N ASN A 62 8.20 5.55 0.13
CA ASN A 62 8.94 5.59 1.38
C ASN A 62 8.35 6.63 2.37
N GLY A 63 9.19 7.35 3.12
CA GLY A 63 8.75 8.31 4.13
C GLY A 63 8.35 9.65 3.54
N PHE A 64 7.17 10.17 3.93
CA PHE A 64 6.75 11.52 3.56
C PHE A 64 7.61 12.57 4.25
N ALA A 65 8.12 13.53 3.47
CA ALA A 65 8.99 14.58 3.96
C ALA A 65 8.36 15.38 5.12
N GLU A 66 7.12 15.82 4.96
CA GLU A 66 6.39 16.61 5.98
C GLU A 66 6.10 15.85 7.27
N THR A 67 6.19 14.51 7.26
CA THR A 67 5.95 13.69 8.46
C THR A 67 7.25 13.23 9.11
N TYR A 68 8.22 12.77 8.31
CA TYR A 68 9.45 12.14 8.82
C TYR A 68 10.57 13.16 9.08
N LEU A 69 10.72 14.20 8.25
CA LEU A 69 11.82 15.15 8.42
C LEU A 69 11.70 16.02 9.68
N PRO A 70 10.51 16.45 10.14
CA PRO A 70 10.43 17.29 11.34
C PRO A 70 10.93 16.63 12.62
N SER A 71 10.86 15.30 12.72
CA SER A 71 11.30 14.53 13.89
C SER A 71 12.59 13.73 13.66
N ILE A 72 13.25 13.90 12.50
CA ILE A 72 14.45 13.13 12.20
C ILE A 72 15.59 13.54 13.14
N GLY A 73 16.12 12.56 13.90
CA GLY A 73 17.15 12.82 14.91
C GLY A 73 16.63 13.42 16.22
N ASP A 74 15.30 13.57 16.38
CA ASP A 74 14.71 13.89 17.67
C ASP A 74 14.80 12.66 18.58
N VAL A 75 15.57 12.79 19.66
CA VAL A 75 15.75 11.74 20.69
C VAL A 75 14.73 11.87 21.83
N THR A 76 13.81 12.82 21.72
CA THR A 76 12.80 13.14 22.73
C THR A 76 11.35 12.88 22.28
N ALA A 77 11.15 12.58 20.99
CA ALA A 77 9.85 12.28 20.39
C ALA A 77 9.37 10.84 20.60
#